data_AF-A0A2H0NJJ7-F1
#
_entry.id   AF-A0A2H0NJJ7-F1
#
_cell.length_a   1.000
_cell.length_b   1.000
_cell.length_c   1.000
_cell.angle_alpha   90.00
_cell.angle_beta   90.00
_cell.angle_gamma   90.00
#
_symmetry.space_group_name_H-M   'P 1'
#
loop_
_entity.id
_entity.type
_entity.pdbx_description
1 polymer ?
#
loop_
_entity_poly.entity_id
_entity_poly.type
_entity_poly.pdbx_seq_one_letter_code
_entity_poly.pdbx_strand_id
1 'polypeptide(L)'
;MLIWFVVLYLLFSVGVGVYAARRVHTSRDFVVAGRNLPLPVVTATVFATWFGAETVLGISATFVQEGLGGVVADPFGASLCLILAGLFFAPLLYRMNLLTIGDYYRARYNRTVELIMSICIMLSYLGWVAAQVVALGLVFNVVSNGVVTPQVGMVIGISAVLAYTLVGGMWSVALLDFVQMTVIMTALLLIAVLIGGQAGGAGNVVMQAQTAGKLQLFPRGGGMEAWIPFVGAAVTMMLGSIPQQDVFQRITSARSEKIAVRGAVLGGVLYFAFAFIPMFLTFAATLIDPQFFGELIERDSQRVLPSLILNHTPLIVQIFFFGALLSAIMSTASATLLAPSVMFTENILKHFAFGDMSDKQMLRTMRIILLTFGVLVLWFALNSESSIFHMVENAYKVTLVGAFVPLAFGLYWRRANNQGAILSILLGLGSWLLMELLTPQTYWPPQLVGLLMSVAGMLLGSSLPEFNKSARHANV
;
A
#
# COMPACT_ATOMS: atom_id res chain seq x y z
N MET A 1 9.44 26.40 -15.47
CA MET A 1 8.07 26.36 -16.05
C MET A 1 7.31 25.11 -15.60
N LEU A 2 7.87 23.89 -15.74
CA LEU A 2 7.24 22.62 -15.30
C LEU A 2 6.68 22.65 -13.88
N ILE A 3 7.48 23.08 -12.90
CA ILE A 3 7.06 23.14 -11.48
C ILE A 3 5.77 23.93 -11.25
N TRP A 4 5.51 25.01 -12.01
CA TRP A 4 4.31 25.82 -11.84
C TRP A 4 3.06 25.10 -12.34
N PHE A 5 3.16 24.33 -13.43
CA PHE A 5 2.06 23.48 -13.89
C PHE A 5 1.78 22.35 -12.92
N VAL A 6 2.83 21.77 -12.34
CA VAL A 6 2.72 20.79 -11.26
C VAL A 6 1.99 21.41 -10.05
N VAL A 7 2.39 22.61 -9.61
CA VAL A 7 1.72 23.32 -8.52
C VAL A 7 0.25 23.59 -8.83
N LEU A 8 -0.08 24.03 -10.06
CA LEU A 8 -1.47 24.22 -10.48
C LEU A 8 -2.28 22.93 -10.43
N TYR A 9 -1.69 21.83 -10.88
CA TYR A 9 -2.31 20.51 -10.81
C TYR A 9 -2.55 20.08 -9.35
N LEU A 10 -1.56 20.29 -8.47
CA LEU A 10 -1.71 20.00 -7.04
C LEU A 10 -2.79 20.85 -6.38
N LEU A 11 -2.86 22.14 -6.70
CA LEU A 11 -3.92 23.03 -6.22
C LEU A 11 -5.30 22.57 -6.70
N PHE A 12 -5.40 22.10 -7.94
CA PHE A 12 -6.62 21.48 -8.46
C PHE A 12 -7.01 20.23 -7.66
N SER A 13 -6.06 19.32 -7.40
CA SER A 13 -6.32 18.12 -6.57
C SER A 13 -6.76 18.50 -5.15
N VAL A 14 -6.06 19.44 -4.50
CA VAL A 14 -6.46 19.93 -3.17
C VAL A 14 -7.86 20.54 -3.23
N GLY A 15 -8.17 21.33 -4.27
CA GLY A 15 -9.49 21.93 -4.47
C GLY A 15 -10.62 20.89 -4.62
N VAL A 16 -10.40 19.84 -5.41
CA VAL A 16 -11.35 18.72 -5.56
C VAL A 16 -11.56 17.99 -4.23
N GLY A 17 -10.49 17.74 -3.48
CA GLY A 17 -10.58 17.14 -2.14
C GLY A 17 -11.38 18.01 -1.17
N VAL A 18 -11.04 19.30 -1.07
CA VAL A 18 -11.78 20.24 -0.19
C VAL A 18 -13.25 20.37 -0.61
N TYR A 19 -13.56 20.31 -1.90
CA TYR A 19 -14.94 20.29 -2.39
C TYR A 19 -15.68 19.03 -1.94
N ALA A 20 -15.07 17.84 -2.09
CA ALA A 20 -15.64 16.58 -1.63
C ALA A 20 -15.86 16.54 -0.11
N ALA A 21 -15.04 17.27 0.66
CA ALA A 21 -15.17 17.37 2.10
C ALA A 21 -16.52 17.94 2.57
N ARG A 22 -17.27 18.66 1.71
CA ARG A 22 -18.63 19.13 2.01
C ARG A 22 -19.62 18.00 2.25
N ARG A 23 -19.29 16.75 1.87
CA ARG A 23 -20.10 15.54 2.10
C ARG A 23 -19.84 14.87 3.45
N VAL A 24 -18.84 15.33 4.22
CA VAL A 24 -18.47 14.71 5.49
C VAL A 24 -19.21 15.38 6.63
N HIS A 25 -20.20 14.68 7.20
CA HIS A 25 -20.97 15.16 8.36
C HIS A 25 -20.83 14.26 9.58
N THR A 26 -20.64 12.96 9.37
CA THR A 26 -20.52 11.94 10.43
C THR A 26 -19.17 11.23 10.40
N SER A 27 -18.85 10.52 11.48
CA SER A 27 -17.69 9.61 11.51
C SER A 27 -17.76 8.54 10.41
N ARG A 28 -18.95 7.98 10.14
CA ARG A 28 -19.17 6.99 9.06
C ARG A 28 -18.91 7.57 7.67
N ASP A 29 -19.22 8.85 7.43
CA ASP A 29 -18.88 9.52 6.16
C ASP A 29 -17.38 9.70 6.02
N PHE A 30 -16.70 10.05 7.11
CA PHE A 30 -15.25 10.25 7.12
C PHE A 30 -14.48 8.94 6.90
N VAL A 31 -14.95 7.83 7.47
CA VAL A 31 -14.28 6.53 7.38
C VAL A 31 -14.67 5.76 6.12
N VAL A 32 -15.94 5.59 5.81
CA VAL A 32 -16.39 4.68 4.74
C VAL A 32 -17.25 5.36 3.66
N ALA A 33 -17.24 6.69 3.60
CA ALA A 33 -18.08 7.46 2.67
C ALA A 33 -19.56 7.05 2.73
N GLY A 34 -20.05 6.71 3.93
CA GLY A 34 -21.43 6.26 4.14
C GLY A 34 -21.79 4.92 3.49
N ARG A 35 -20.82 4.17 2.96
CA ARG A 35 -21.02 2.94 2.17
C ARG A 35 -21.86 3.17 0.92
N ASN A 36 -21.59 4.25 0.19
CA ASN A 36 -22.39 4.65 -0.98
C ASN A 36 -21.58 4.68 -2.29
N LEU A 37 -20.34 4.20 -2.30
CA LEU A 37 -19.49 4.31 -3.47
C LEU A 37 -19.95 3.35 -4.59
N PRO A 38 -20.14 3.86 -5.84
CA PRO A 38 -20.47 3.03 -6.99
C PRO A 38 -19.25 2.29 -7.53
N LEU A 39 -19.47 1.29 -8.37
CA LEU A 39 -18.41 0.40 -8.88
C LEU A 39 -17.21 1.13 -9.51
N PRO A 40 -17.37 2.11 -10.43
CA PRO A 40 -16.21 2.78 -11.02
C PRO A 40 -15.33 3.49 -9.98
N VAL A 41 -15.95 4.06 -8.93
CA VAL A 41 -15.23 4.75 -7.87
C VAL A 41 -14.54 3.75 -6.95
N VAL A 42 -15.18 2.62 -6.60
CA VAL A 42 -14.52 1.57 -5.80
C VAL A 42 -13.33 0.97 -6.57
N THR A 43 -13.51 0.62 -7.84
CA THR A 43 -12.42 0.14 -8.71
C THR A 43 -11.26 1.14 -8.74
N ALA A 44 -11.57 2.43 -8.91
CA ALA A 44 -10.55 3.47 -8.93
C ALA A 44 -9.85 3.64 -7.59
N THR A 45 -10.59 3.59 -6.47
CA THR A 45 -9.97 3.70 -5.14
C THR A 45 -9.04 2.54 -4.83
N VAL A 46 -9.42 1.32 -5.22
CA VAL A 46 -8.59 0.12 -5.03
C VAL A 46 -7.33 0.22 -5.87
N PHE A 47 -7.46 0.61 -7.15
CA PHE A 47 -6.32 0.83 -8.02
C PHE A 47 -5.41 1.94 -7.50
N ALA A 48 -5.95 3.14 -7.27
CA ALA A 48 -5.17 4.34 -6.94
C ALA A 48 -4.48 4.25 -5.59
N THR A 49 -5.12 3.61 -4.59
CA THR A 49 -4.48 3.39 -3.29
C THR A 49 -3.17 2.61 -3.44
N TRP A 50 -3.13 1.64 -4.36
CA TRP A 50 -1.97 0.76 -4.55
C TRP A 50 -1.01 1.25 -5.64
N PHE A 51 -1.52 1.97 -6.63
CA PHE A 51 -0.75 2.54 -7.73
C PHE A 51 -0.07 3.85 -7.30
N GLY A 52 0.88 3.75 -6.37
CA GLY A 52 1.56 4.90 -5.77
C GLY A 52 3.05 5.02 -6.14
N ALA A 53 3.83 5.56 -5.21
CA ALA A 53 5.29 5.72 -5.35
C ALA A 53 6.01 4.39 -5.61
N GLU A 54 5.60 3.34 -4.91
CA GLU A 54 6.17 2.01 -5.02
C GLU A 54 6.08 1.50 -6.46
N THR A 55 4.88 1.48 -7.04
CA THR A 55 4.68 0.95 -8.39
C THR A 55 5.44 1.70 -9.46
N VAL A 56 5.49 3.04 -9.36
CA VAL A 56 6.05 3.87 -10.42
C VAL A 56 7.57 4.08 -10.26
N LEU A 57 8.08 4.19 -9.04
CA LEU A 57 9.49 4.51 -8.78
C LEU A 57 10.25 3.37 -8.10
N GLY A 58 9.60 2.60 -7.23
CA GLY A 58 10.22 1.48 -6.50
C GLY A 58 10.39 0.24 -7.38
N ILE A 59 9.28 -0.36 -7.82
CA ILE A 59 9.28 -1.58 -8.65
C ILE A 59 10.09 -1.38 -9.93
N SER A 60 9.93 -0.23 -10.58
CA SER A 60 10.61 0.00 -11.86
C SER A 60 12.13 0.09 -11.69
N ALA A 61 12.60 0.64 -10.57
CA ALA A 61 14.00 0.67 -10.18
C ALA A 61 14.53 -0.72 -9.81
N THR A 62 13.79 -1.48 -9.00
CA THR A 62 14.14 -2.87 -8.67
C THR A 62 14.17 -3.75 -9.92
N PHE A 63 13.24 -3.57 -10.86
CA PHE A 63 13.16 -4.35 -12.10
C PHE A 63 14.41 -4.18 -12.97
N VAL A 64 14.93 -2.96 -13.13
CA VAL A 64 16.16 -2.77 -13.94
C VAL A 64 17.40 -3.33 -13.26
N GLN A 65 17.40 -3.48 -11.93
CA GLN A 65 18.49 -4.12 -11.18
C GLN A 65 18.35 -5.66 -11.20
N GLU A 66 17.17 -6.18 -10.87
CA GLU A 66 16.96 -7.60 -10.52
C GLU A 66 16.05 -8.38 -11.49
N GLY A 67 15.31 -7.69 -12.36
CA GLY A 67 14.33 -8.31 -13.26
C GLY A 67 13.04 -8.74 -12.55
N LEU A 68 12.19 -9.53 -13.23
CA LEU A 68 10.90 -9.98 -12.72
C LEU A 68 11.02 -10.84 -11.44
N GLY A 69 12.12 -11.58 -11.29
CA GLY A 69 12.38 -12.37 -10.08
C GLY A 69 12.51 -11.53 -8.80
N GLY A 70 13.07 -10.32 -8.90
CA GLY A 70 13.23 -9.39 -7.77
C GLY A 70 11.96 -8.62 -7.41
N VAL A 71 10.96 -8.63 -8.29
CA VAL A 71 9.70 -7.89 -8.12
C VAL A 71 8.49 -8.83 -7.98
N VAL A 72 8.71 -10.03 -7.42
CA VAL A 72 7.62 -10.99 -7.20
C VAL A 72 6.60 -10.49 -6.15
N ALA A 73 7.04 -9.72 -5.16
CA ALA A 73 6.16 -9.10 -4.18
C ALA A 73 5.18 -8.10 -4.84
N ASP A 74 5.65 -7.35 -5.85
CA ASP A 74 4.87 -6.34 -6.57
C ASP A 74 5.31 -6.27 -8.04
N PRO A 75 4.46 -6.55 -9.05
CA PRO A 75 2.99 -6.52 -9.05
C PRO A 75 2.27 -7.82 -8.73
N PHE A 76 2.96 -8.95 -8.68
CA PHE A 76 2.28 -10.25 -8.56
C PHE A 76 1.61 -10.42 -7.19
N GLY A 77 2.35 -10.24 -6.10
CA GLY A 77 1.79 -10.34 -4.76
C GLY A 77 0.71 -9.28 -4.47
N ALA A 78 1.00 -8.01 -4.76
CA ALA A 78 0.08 -6.88 -4.58
C ALA A 78 -1.26 -7.06 -5.32
N SER A 79 -1.23 -7.36 -6.62
CA SER A 79 -2.46 -7.57 -7.40
C SER A 79 -3.26 -8.78 -6.90
N LEU A 80 -2.57 -9.87 -6.56
CA LEU A 80 -3.21 -11.08 -6.07
C LEU A 80 -3.82 -10.86 -4.68
N CYS A 81 -3.21 -10.05 -3.81
CA CYS A 81 -3.85 -9.58 -2.57
C CYS A 81 -5.23 -8.96 -2.86
N LEU A 82 -5.30 -7.98 -3.76
CA LEU A 82 -6.54 -7.27 -4.07
C LEU A 82 -7.63 -8.20 -4.63
N ILE A 83 -7.23 -9.11 -5.52
CA ILE A 83 -8.13 -10.11 -6.10
C ILE A 83 -8.62 -11.10 -5.04
N LEU A 84 -7.72 -11.65 -4.22
CA LEU A 84 -8.07 -12.61 -3.16
C LEU A 84 -8.91 -11.96 -2.06
N ALA A 85 -8.56 -10.74 -1.63
CA ALA A 85 -9.35 -9.95 -0.70
C ALA A 85 -10.77 -9.74 -1.24
N GLY A 86 -10.91 -9.41 -2.53
CA GLY A 86 -12.18 -9.27 -3.20
C GLY A 86 -13.01 -10.56 -3.27
N LEU A 87 -12.38 -11.69 -3.66
CA LEU A 87 -13.11 -12.95 -3.87
C LEU A 87 -13.48 -13.66 -2.56
N PHE A 88 -12.57 -13.67 -1.60
CA PHE A 88 -12.68 -14.49 -0.41
C PHE A 88 -13.13 -13.67 0.81
N PHE A 89 -12.47 -12.55 1.08
CA PHE A 89 -12.66 -11.81 2.34
C PHE A 89 -13.79 -10.78 2.27
N ALA A 90 -13.97 -10.13 1.12
CA ALA A 90 -14.93 -9.04 0.96
C ALA A 90 -16.38 -9.43 1.28
N PRO A 91 -16.94 -10.57 0.79
CA PRO A 91 -18.32 -10.93 1.09
C PRO A 91 -18.59 -11.09 2.59
N LEU A 92 -17.65 -11.73 3.30
CA LEU A 92 -17.79 -12.00 4.73
C LEU A 92 -17.67 -10.71 5.54
N LEU A 93 -16.61 -9.93 5.31
CA LEU A 93 -16.33 -8.70 6.03
C LEU A 93 -17.37 -7.61 5.72
N TYR A 94 -17.88 -7.53 4.48
CA TYR A 94 -18.89 -6.55 4.09
C TYR A 94 -20.19 -6.72 4.88
N ARG A 95 -20.64 -7.96 5.11
CA ARG A 95 -21.91 -8.28 5.81
C ARG A 95 -21.87 -7.94 7.29
N MET A 96 -20.69 -7.89 7.91
CA MET A 96 -20.54 -7.60 9.34
C MET A 96 -20.76 -6.11 9.68
N ASN A 97 -20.80 -5.21 8.68
CA ASN A 97 -21.08 -3.78 8.84
C ASN A 97 -20.19 -3.07 9.90
N LEU A 98 -18.92 -3.47 9.98
CA LEU A 98 -17.92 -2.93 10.88
C LEU A 98 -17.27 -1.65 10.31
N LEU A 99 -16.70 -0.82 11.18
CA LEU A 99 -15.98 0.40 10.77
C LEU A 99 -14.49 0.12 10.52
N THR A 100 -13.91 -0.77 11.31
CA THR A 100 -12.50 -1.17 11.17
C THR A 100 -12.32 -2.68 11.13
N ILE A 101 -11.18 -3.12 10.60
CA ILE A 101 -10.74 -4.50 10.72
C ILE A 101 -10.39 -4.86 12.18
N GLY A 102 -10.05 -3.87 13.01
CA GLY A 102 -9.92 -4.04 14.46
C GLY A 102 -11.21 -4.54 15.11
N ASP A 103 -12.35 -3.97 14.72
CA ASP A 103 -13.67 -4.39 15.22
C ASP A 103 -13.95 -5.87 14.90
N TYR A 104 -13.45 -6.36 13.76
CA TYR A 104 -13.57 -7.76 13.39
C TYR A 104 -12.81 -8.65 14.38
N TYR A 105 -11.54 -8.31 14.68
CA TYR A 105 -10.75 -9.07 15.65
C TYR A 105 -11.41 -9.08 17.03
N ARG A 106 -12.02 -7.97 17.44
CA ARG A 106 -12.78 -7.91 18.70
C ARG A 106 -13.98 -8.83 18.68
N ALA A 107 -14.80 -8.75 17.62
CA ALA A 107 -16.03 -9.52 17.50
C ALA A 107 -15.75 -11.02 17.40
N ARG A 108 -14.70 -11.40 16.65
CA ARG A 108 -14.34 -12.80 16.45
C ARG A 108 -13.58 -13.40 17.63
N TYR A 109 -12.75 -12.60 18.28
CA TYR A 109 -11.88 -13.02 19.35
C TYR A 109 -12.19 -12.24 20.63
N ASN A 110 -11.32 -11.31 21.00
CA ASN A 110 -11.48 -10.50 22.19
C ASN A 110 -10.72 -9.16 22.06
N ARG A 111 -10.87 -8.33 23.09
CA ARG A 111 -10.26 -7.01 23.17
C ARG A 111 -8.73 -7.03 23.09
N THR A 112 -8.10 -8.04 23.68
CA THR A 112 -6.63 -8.17 23.66
C THR A 112 -6.12 -8.39 22.25
N VAL A 113 -6.74 -9.29 21.50
CA VAL A 113 -6.40 -9.55 20.09
C VAL A 113 -6.64 -8.30 19.25
N GLU A 114 -7.79 -7.62 19.41
CA GLU A 114 -8.06 -6.35 18.73
C GLU A 114 -6.96 -5.31 18.96
N LEU A 115 -6.53 -5.09 20.21
CA LEU A 115 -5.54 -4.08 20.55
C LEU A 115 -4.17 -4.39 19.95
N ILE A 116 -3.68 -5.62 20.14
CA ILE A 116 -2.39 -6.03 19.59
C ILE A 116 -2.43 -5.91 18.07
N MET A 117 -3.51 -6.36 17.44
CA MET A 117 -3.61 -6.32 15.99
C MET A 117 -3.72 -4.91 15.44
N SER A 118 -4.49 -4.05 16.11
CA SER A 118 -4.61 -2.64 15.72
C SER A 118 -3.26 -1.95 15.76
N ILE A 119 -2.45 -2.19 16.81
CA ILE A 119 -1.10 -1.64 16.93
C ILE A 119 -0.19 -2.17 15.82
N CYS A 120 -0.18 -3.48 15.56
CA CYS A 120 0.66 -4.07 14.51
C CYS A 120 0.35 -3.50 13.12
N ILE A 121 -0.94 -3.40 12.76
CA ILE A 121 -1.37 -2.83 11.49
C ILE A 121 -1.01 -1.34 11.42
N MET A 122 -1.24 -0.55 12.47
CA MET A 122 -0.86 0.86 12.48
C MET A 122 0.65 1.09 12.32
N LEU A 123 1.49 0.27 12.98
CA LEU A 123 2.93 0.35 12.84
C LEU A 123 3.39 0.00 11.41
N SER A 124 2.72 -0.95 10.74
CA SER A 124 3.03 -1.26 9.34
C SER A 124 2.84 -0.05 8.42
N TYR A 125 1.82 0.79 8.66
CA TYR A 125 1.60 2.00 7.84
C TYR A 125 2.74 3.02 7.93
N LEU A 126 3.57 3.01 8.98
CA LEU A 126 4.71 3.93 9.06
C LEU A 126 5.67 3.75 7.87
N GLY A 127 6.02 2.51 7.54
CA GLY A 127 6.91 2.19 6.43
C GLY A 127 6.29 2.57 5.08
N TRP A 128 5.03 2.17 4.87
CA TRP A 128 4.36 2.41 3.59
C TRP A 128 4.11 3.89 3.30
N VAL A 129 3.57 4.65 4.26
CA VAL A 129 3.32 6.08 4.06
C VAL A 129 4.65 6.83 3.92
N ALA A 130 5.68 6.44 4.68
CA ALA A 130 6.99 7.08 4.56
C ALA A 130 7.61 6.88 3.18
N ALA A 131 7.42 5.72 2.55
CA ALA A 131 7.84 5.48 1.18
C ALA A 131 7.20 6.48 0.20
N GLN A 132 5.91 6.81 0.40
CA GLN A 132 5.23 7.86 -0.37
C GLN A 132 5.85 9.25 -0.11
N VAL A 133 6.16 9.58 1.14
CA VAL A 133 6.78 10.87 1.50
C VAL A 133 8.16 11.01 0.87
N VAL A 134 9.02 9.99 0.93
CA VAL A 134 10.33 9.95 0.28
C VAL A 134 10.19 10.18 -1.22
N ALA A 135 9.21 9.54 -1.86
CA ALA A 135 8.94 9.71 -3.28
C ALA A 135 8.47 11.13 -3.65
N LEU A 136 7.61 11.76 -2.84
CA LEU A 136 7.26 13.17 -3.02
C LEU A 136 8.51 14.05 -2.97
N GLY A 137 9.39 13.81 -2.00
CA GLY A 137 10.69 14.49 -1.90
C GLY A 137 11.54 14.35 -3.15
N LEU A 138 11.68 13.13 -3.67
CA LEU A 138 12.40 12.84 -4.91
C LEU A 138 11.78 13.58 -6.09
N VAL A 139 10.46 13.47 -6.29
CA VAL A 139 9.79 14.08 -7.44
C VAL A 139 9.87 15.60 -7.40
N PHE A 140 9.63 16.23 -6.23
CA PHE A 140 9.79 17.68 -6.09
C PHE A 140 11.22 18.14 -6.37
N ASN A 141 12.22 17.38 -5.92
CA ASN A 141 13.62 17.68 -6.23
C ASN A 141 13.89 17.61 -7.74
N VAL A 142 13.39 16.57 -8.42
CA VAL A 142 13.58 16.38 -9.85
C VAL A 142 12.87 17.47 -10.67
N VAL A 143 11.59 17.76 -10.42
CA VAL A 143 10.84 18.77 -11.22
C VAL A 143 11.28 20.22 -10.95
N SER A 144 11.98 20.44 -9.84
CA SER A 144 12.55 21.74 -9.49
C SER A 144 13.99 21.92 -9.98
N ASN A 145 14.56 20.92 -10.68
CA ASN A 145 15.97 20.88 -11.07
C ASN A 145 16.92 21.10 -9.87
N GLY A 146 16.59 20.49 -8.72
CA GLY A 146 17.41 20.54 -7.52
C GLY A 146 17.21 21.77 -6.63
N VAL A 147 16.40 22.77 -7.04
CA VAL A 147 16.10 23.95 -6.21
C VAL A 147 15.42 23.56 -4.90
N VAL A 148 14.52 22.58 -4.94
CA VAL A 148 13.91 21.98 -3.75
C VAL A 148 14.75 20.77 -3.36
N THR A 149 15.34 20.78 -2.17
CA THR A 149 16.04 19.59 -1.66
C THR A 149 15.04 18.46 -1.39
N PRO A 150 15.45 17.18 -1.42
CA PRO A 150 14.54 16.07 -1.13
C PRO A 150 13.80 16.21 0.20
N GLN A 151 14.49 16.68 1.25
CA GLN A 151 13.93 16.92 2.58
C GLN A 151 12.84 18.01 2.58
N VAL A 152 13.09 19.13 1.89
CA VAL A 152 12.07 20.18 1.75
C VAL A 152 10.90 19.67 0.91
N GLY A 153 11.18 18.89 -0.14
CA GLY A 153 10.15 18.23 -0.95
C GLY A 153 9.27 17.28 -0.13
N MET A 154 9.84 16.51 0.80
CA MET A 154 9.09 15.65 1.73
C MET A 154 8.13 16.47 2.59
N VAL A 155 8.60 17.59 3.16
CA VAL A 155 7.78 18.50 4.00
C VAL A 155 6.64 19.11 3.18
N ILE A 156 6.92 19.59 1.97
CA ILE A 156 5.90 20.16 1.07
C ILE A 156 4.86 19.09 0.73
N GLY A 157 5.33 17.89 0.35
CA GLY A 157 4.49 16.77 -0.02
C GLY A 157 3.53 16.34 1.08
N ILE A 158 4.04 16.04 2.27
CA ILE A 158 3.18 15.62 3.39
C ILE A 158 2.22 16.73 3.81
N SER A 159 2.64 18.00 3.78
CA SER A 159 1.77 19.13 4.08
C SER A 159 0.61 19.24 3.09
N ALA A 160 0.88 19.04 1.79
CA ALA A 160 -0.14 19.04 0.75
C ALA A 160 -1.14 17.87 0.91
N VAL A 161 -0.65 16.68 1.24
CA VAL A 161 -1.51 15.51 1.53
C VAL A 161 -2.40 15.77 2.75
N LEU A 162 -1.83 16.28 3.85
CA LEU A 162 -2.57 16.57 5.07
C LEU A 162 -3.66 17.62 4.85
N ALA A 163 -3.40 18.64 4.02
CA ALA A 163 -4.31 19.76 3.80
C ALA A 163 -5.72 19.32 3.36
N TYR A 164 -5.85 18.35 2.45
CA TYR A 164 -7.17 17.85 2.02
C TYR A 164 -7.62 16.61 2.79
N THR A 165 -6.69 15.76 3.25
CA THR A 165 -7.06 14.51 3.96
C THR A 165 -7.72 14.80 5.30
N LEU A 166 -7.22 15.82 6.03
CA LEU A 166 -7.77 16.22 7.32
C LEU A 166 -9.24 16.65 7.21
N VAL A 167 -9.59 17.41 6.17
CA VAL A 167 -10.96 17.92 6.02
C VAL A 167 -11.87 16.84 5.42
N GLY A 168 -11.33 16.08 4.48
CA GLY A 168 -12.09 15.37 3.47
C GLY A 168 -12.37 13.88 3.66
N GLY A 169 -11.56 13.19 4.47
CA GLY A 169 -11.71 11.75 4.73
C GLY A 169 -11.88 10.89 3.47
N MET A 170 -12.61 9.79 3.60
CA MET A 170 -12.82 8.80 2.53
C MET A 170 -13.52 9.37 1.28
N TRP A 171 -14.42 10.35 1.43
CA TRP A 171 -15.07 11.00 0.28
C TRP A 171 -14.07 11.72 -0.63
N SER A 172 -13.09 12.39 -0.03
CA SER A 172 -12.09 13.14 -0.78
C SER A 172 -11.08 12.22 -1.43
N VAL A 173 -10.66 11.18 -0.71
CA VAL A 173 -9.84 10.10 -1.26
C VAL A 173 -10.56 9.49 -2.47
N ALA A 174 -11.82 9.08 -2.33
CA ALA A 174 -12.54 8.40 -3.40
C ALA A 174 -12.77 9.24 -4.67
N LEU A 175 -13.09 10.52 -4.52
CA LEU A 175 -13.26 11.39 -5.67
C LEU A 175 -11.92 11.67 -6.37
N LEU A 176 -10.85 11.89 -5.59
CA LEU A 176 -9.53 12.10 -6.13
C LEU A 176 -9.05 10.86 -6.87
N ASP A 177 -9.15 9.68 -6.26
CA ASP A 177 -8.75 8.41 -6.85
C ASP A 177 -9.40 8.18 -8.22
N PHE A 178 -10.69 8.49 -8.35
CA PHE A 178 -11.41 8.36 -9.62
C PHE A 178 -10.86 9.26 -10.73
N VAL A 179 -10.58 10.53 -10.40
CA VAL A 179 -10.00 11.48 -11.35
C VAL A 179 -8.56 11.09 -11.68
N GLN A 180 -7.76 10.79 -10.66
CA GLN A 180 -6.33 10.57 -10.77
C GLN A 180 -5.98 9.27 -11.49
N MET A 181 -6.71 8.19 -11.22
CA MET A 181 -6.58 6.92 -11.94
C MET A 181 -6.66 7.14 -13.44
N THR A 182 -7.67 7.88 -13.90
CA THR A 182 -7.87 8.14 -15.32
C THR A 182 -6.67 8.89 -15.91
N VAL A 183 -6.20 9.93 -15.21
CA VAL A 183 -5.08 10.76 -15.66
C VAL A 183 -3.77 9.96 -15.72
N ILE A 184 -3.41 9.21 -14.67
CA ILE A 184 -2.15 8.45 -14.64
C ILE A 184 -2.15 7.32 -15.67
N MET A 185 -3.26 6.61 -15.84
CA MET A 185 -3.37 5.54 -16.85
C MET A 185 -3.19 6.09 -18.27
N THR A 186 -3.86 7.20 -18.60
CA THR A 186 -3.71 7.83 -19.91
C THR A 186 -2.29 8.37 -20.11
N ALA A 187 -1.72 9.03 -19.10
CA ALA A 187 -0.35 9.56 -19.18
C ALA A 187 0.67 8.44 -19.43
N LEU A 188 0.62 7.35 -18.65
CA LEU A 188 1.55 6.24 -18.80
C LEU A 188 1.46 5.55 -20.15
N LEU A 189 0.24 5.35 -20.69
CA LEU A 189 0.07 4.75 -22.02
C LEU A 189 0.66 5.64 -23.13
N LEU A 190 0.40 6.95 -23.08
CA LEU A 190 0.95 7.89 -24.06
C LEU A 190 2.49 7.92 -24.02
N ILE A 191 3.06 7.91 -22.80
CA ILE A 191 4.50 7.88 -22.59
C ILE A 191 5.11 6.57 -23.07
N ALA A 192 4.46 5.43 -22.81
CA ALA A 192 4.91 4.12 -23.28
C ALA A 192 5.01 4.05 -24.80
N VAL A 193 4.05 4.63 -25.52
CA VAL A 193 4.11 4.71 -27.00
C VAL A 193 5.27 5.60 -27.44
N LEU A 194 5.43 6.79 -26.85
CA LEU A 194 6.46 7.76 -27.23
C LEU A 194 7.88 7.22 -26.95
N ILE A 195 8.13 6.77 -25.72
CA ILE A 195 9.42 6.22 -25.29
C ILE A 195 9.71 4.91 -26.02
N GLY A 196 8.70 4.05 -26.18
CA GLY A 196 8.82 2.83 -26.95
C GLY A 196 9.27 3.08 -28.38
N GLY A 197 8.78 4.14 -29.04
CA GLY A 197 9.24 4.57 -30.36
C GLY A 197 10.71 4.98 -30.38
N GLN A 198 11.16 5.75 -29.38
CA GLN A 198 12.57 6.16 -29.27
C GLN A 198 13.52 4.98 -29.01
N ALA A 199 13.07 3.97 -28.28
CA ALA A 199 13.82 2.75 -27.98
C ALA A 199 13.80 1.70 -29.12
N GLY A 200 13.37 2.07 -30.33
CA GLY A 200 13.32 1.16 -31.50
C GLY A 200 12.06 0.29 -31.57
N GLY A 201 10.99 0.66 -30.86
CA GLY A 201 9.70 -0.03 -30.82
C GLY A 201 9.52 -0.94 -29.61
N ALA A 202 8.28 -1.12 -29.16
CA ALA A 202 7.97 -1.94 -27.97
C ALA A 202 8.47 -3.40 -28.08
N GLY A 203 8.43 -3.98 -29.28
CA GLY A 203 8.96 -5.32 -29.54
C GLY A 203 10.47 -5.42 -29.29
N ASN A 204 11.24 -4.38 -29.67
CA ASN A 204 12.68 -4.34 -29.40
C ASN A 204 12.95 -4.28 -27.89
N VAL A 205 12.24 -3.41 -27.16
CA VAL A 205 12.39 -3.28 -25.71
C VAL A 205 12.15 -4.62 -25.00
N VAL A 206 11.05 -5.30 -25.33
CA VAL A 206 10.70 -6.60 -24.73
C VAL A 206 11.73 -7.67 -25.09
N MET A 207 12.18 -7.71 -26.35
CA MET A 207 13.21 -8.66 -26.79
C MET A 207 14.53 -8.44 -26.06
N GLN A 208 14.99 -7.20 -25.94
CA GLN A 208 16.23 -6.87 -25.22
C GLN A 208 16.10 -7.19 -23.72
N ALA A 209 14.93 -6.94 -23.11
CA ALA A 209 14.66 -7.31 -21.73
C ALA A 209 14.73 -8.83 -21.53
N GLN A 210 14.20 -9.60 -22.49
CA GLN A 210 14.28 -11.06 -22.48
C GLN A 210 15.73 -11.56 -22.60
N THR A 211 16.51 -11.01 -23.54
CA THR A 211 17.93 -11.34 -23.74
C THR A 211 18.77 -11.01 -22.52
N ALA A 212 18.50 -9.86 -21.89
CA ALA A 212 19.12 -9.45 -20.63
C ALA A 212 18.62 -10.25 -19.41
N GLY A 213 17.74 -11.23 -19.61
CA GLY A 213 17.19 -12.08 -18.55
C GLY A 213 16.21 -11.40 -17.61
N LYS A 214 15.82 -10.15 -17.86
CA LYS A 214 14.93 -9.37 -16.97
C LYS A 214 13.51 -9.92 -16.92
N LEU A 215 13.06 -10.65 -17.93
CA LEU A 215 11.72 -11.26 -17.97
C LEU A 215 11.64 -12.65 -17.31
N GLN A 216 12.71 -13.09 -16.64
CA GLN A 216 12.71 -14.35 -15.91
C GLN A 216 12.02 -14.17 -14.56
N LEU A 217 10.80 -14.70 -14.43
CA LEU A 217 10.03 -14.62 -13.18
C LEU A 217 10.50 -15.66 -12.15
N PHE A 218 10.65 -16.92 -12.57
CA PHE A 218 10.97 -18.00 -11.65
C PHE A 218 12.48 -18.20 -11.49
N PRO A 219 12.96 -18.59 -10.30
CA PRO A 219 14.36 -18.90 -10.09
C PRO A 219 14.87 -19.97 -11.06
N ARG A 220 16.01 -19.73 -11.71
CA ARG A 220 16.66 -20.69 -12.62
C ARG A 220 17.68 -21.52 -11.86
N GLY A 221 17.33 -22.78 -11.58
CA GLY A 221 18.17 -23.66 -10.77
C GLY A 221 18.18 -23.22 -9.30
N GLY A 222 18.90 -23.98 -8.47
CA GLY A 222 18.85 -23.86 -7.01
C GLY A 222 17.74 -24.71 -6.41
N GLY A 223 18.06 -25.38 -5.31
CA GLY A 223 17.10 -26.20 -4.58
C GLY A 223 16.14 -25.33 -3.76
N MET A 224 15.87 -25.75 -2.53
CA MET A 224 15.05 -24.99 -1.59
C MET A 224 15.60 -23.58 -1.31
N GLU A 225 16.91 -23.37 -1.45
CA GLU A 225 17.60 -22.09 -1.22
C GLU A 225 17.13 -20.93 -2.10
N ALA A 226 16.65 -21.21 -3.32
CA ALA A 226 16.14 -20.19 -4.24
C ALA A 226 14.61 -20.04 -4.15
N TRP A 227 13.91 -21.16 -4.00
CA TRP A 227 12.45 -21.18 -3.96
C TRP A 227 11.86 -20.63 -2.66
N ILE A 228 12.51 -20.87 -1.51
CA ILE A 228 11.99 -20.42 -0.21
C ILE A 228 11.98 -18.89 -0.12
N PRO A 229 13.07 -18.15 -0.43
CA PRO A 229 13.03 -16.69 -0.49
C PRO A 229 12.03 -16.14 -1.50
N PHE A 230 11.96 -16.74 -2.69
CA PHE A 230 11.01 -16.34 -3.74
C PHE A 230 9.56 -16.43 -3.27
N VAL A 231 9.18 -17.56 -2.67
CA VAL A 231 7.85 -17.74 -2.08
C VAL A 231 7.65 -16.77 -0.92
N GLY A 232 8.66 -16.60 -0.06
CA GLY A 232 8.63 -15.66 1.06
C GLY A 232 8.29 -14.24 0.64
N ALA A 233 8.98 -13.70 -0.36
CA ALA A 233 8.71 -12.36 -0.92
C ALA A 233 7.29 -12.27 -1.51
N ALA A 234 6.88 -13.27 -2.31
CA ALA A 234 5.56 -13.29 -2.94
C ALA A 234 4.42 -13.29 -1.92
N VAL A 235 4.49 -14.16 -0.90
CA VAL A 235 3.43 -14.27 0.12
C VAL A 235 3.39 -13.08 1.07
N THR A 236 4.52 -12.38 1.25
CA THR A 236 4.60 -11.22 2.15
C THR A 236 3.64 -10.13 1.72
N MET A 237 3.75 -9.68 0.46
CA MET A 237 2.81 -8.69 -0.07
C MET A 237 1.41 -9.29 -0.27
N MET A 238 1.32 -10.51 -0.80
CA MET A 238 0.05 -11.13 -1.17
C MET A 238 -0.88 -11.36 0.02
N LEU A 239 -0.37 -11.91 1.12
CA LEU A 239 -1.18 -12.29 2.28
C LEU A 239 -1.06 -11.25 3.39
N GLY A 240 0.13 -10.66 3.56
CA GLY A 240 0.36 -9.66 4.60
C GLY A 240 -0.47 -8.40 4.42
N SER A 241 -0.93 -8.11 3.21
CA SER A 241 -1.71 -6.90 2.93
C SER A 241 -3.22 -7.08 3.07
N ILE A 242 -3.73 -8.32 3.04
CA ILE A 242 -5.17 -8.59 3.17
C ILE A 242 -5.76 -8.03 4.48
N PRO A 243 -5.08 -8.12 5.64
CA PRO A 243 -5.60 -7.60 6.91
C PRO A 243 -5.52 -6.08 7.06
N GLN A 244 -5.01 -5.37 6.07
CA GLN A 244 -4.83 -3.93 6.16
C GLN A 244 -6.17 -3.20 6.21
N GLN A 245 -6.21 -2.13 7.00
CA GLN A 245 -7.41 -1.33 7.18
C GLN A 245 -7.82 -0.65 5.87
N ASP A 246 -6.88 -0.29 5.00
CA ASP A 246 -7.20 0.35 3.73
C ASP A 246 -7.97 -0.61 2.82
N VAL A 247 -7.49 -1.84 2.61
CA VAL A 247 -8.17 -2.89 1.85
C VAL A 247 -9.59 -3.10 2.39
N PHE A 248 -9.72 -3.29 3.70
CA PHE A 248 -11.02 -3.43 4.37
C PHE A 248 -11.94 -2.21 4.13
N GLN A 249 -11.42 -1.01 4.26
CA GLN A 249 -12.15 0.25 4.15
C GLN A 249 -12.66 0.49 2.72
N ARG A 250 -11.91 0.10 1.67
CA ARG A 250 -12.35 0.26 0.26
C ARG A 250 -13.48 -0.72 -0.06
N ILE A 251 -13.34 -1.97 0.40
CA ILE A 251 -14.37 -3.01 0.28
C ILE A 251 -15.66 -2.55 0.97
N THR A 252 -15.57 -2.08 2.21
CA THR A 252 -16.76 -1.72 3.00
C THR A 252 -17.39 -0.39 2.59
N SER A 253 -16.67 0.49 1.89
CA SER A 253 -17.21 1.75 1.35
C SER A 253 -18.12 1.57 0.14
N ALA A 254 -18.14 0.39 -0.47
CA ALA A 254 -19.01 0.08 -1.60
C ALA A 254 -20.50 0.12 -1.21
N ARG A 255 -21.36 0.52 -2.16
CA ARG A 255 -22.82 0.54 -1.97
C ARG A 255 -23.50 -0.83 -1.89
N SER A 256 -22.81 -1.89 -2.32
CA SER A 256 -23.30 -3.27 -2.19
C SER A 256 -22.15 -4.25 -2.14
N GLU A 257 -22.39 -5.42 -1.56
CA GLU A 257 -21.42 -6.52 -1.49
C GLU A 257 -20.88 -6.91 -2.87
N LYS A 258 -21.78 -7.01 -3.86
CA LYS A 258 -21.41 -7.32 -5.26
C LYS A 258 -20.45 -6.28 -5.83
N ILE A 259 -20.60 -5.01 -5.46
CA ILE A 259 -19.71 -3.93 -5.89
C ILE A 259 -18.39 -3.99 -5.12
N ALA A 260 -18.41 -4.33 -3.84
CA ALA A 260 -17.21 -4.52 -3.05
C ALA A 260 -16.28 -5.58 -3.67
N VAL A 261 -16.84 -6.75 -3.99
CA VAL A 261 -16.12 -7.87 -4.63
C VAL A 261 -15.62 -7.46 -6.02
N ARG A 262 -16.51 -6.97 -6.89
CA ARG A 262 -16.15 -6.62 -8.28
C ARG A 262 -15.16 -5.47 -8.35
N GLY A 263 -15.31 -4.47 -7.47
CA GLY A 263 -14.42 -3.32 -7.42
C GLY A 263 -13.01 -3.71 -7.00
N ALA A 264 -12.87 -4.56 -5.98
CA ALA A 264 -11.58 -5.10 -5.56
C ALA A 264 -10.90 -5.93 -6.66
N VAL A 265 -11.63 -6.85 -7.30
CA VAL A 265 -11.08 -7.69 -8.38
C VAL A 265 -10.69 -6.86 -9.60
N LEU A 266 -11.57 -5.96 -10.07
CA LEU A 266 -11.27 -5.09 -11.22
C LEU A 266 -10.09 -4.16 -10.92
N GLY A 267 -10.03 -3.60 -9.70
CA GLY A 267 -8.92 -2.75 -9.28
C GLY A 267 -7.60 -3.51 -9.29
N GLY A 268 -7.57 -4.73 -8.74
CA GLY A 268 -6.39 -5.60 -8.75
C GLY A 268 -5.94 -6.02 -10.16
N VAL A 269 -6.87 -6.33 -11.07
CA VAL A 269 -6.56 -6.66 -12.47
C VAL A 269 -5.98 -5.45 -13.22
N LEU A 270 -6.58 -4.26 -13.04
CA LEU A 270 -6.07 -3.04 -13.64
C LEU A 270 -4.71 -2.66 -13.08
N TYR A 271 -4.50 -2.83 -11.77
CA TYR A 271 -3.21 -2.64 -11.11
C TYR A 271 -2.15 -3.53 -11.76
N PHE A 272 -2.42 -4.83 -11.84
CA PHE A 272 -1.51 -5.80 -12.46
C PHE A 272 -1.13 -5.39 -13.89
N ALA A 273 -2.12 -5.05 -14.71
CA ALA A 273 -1.87 -4.68 -16.11
C ALA A 273 -1.01 -3.43 -16.27
N PHE A 274 -1.24 -2.39 -15.44
CA PHE A 274 -0.57 -1.10 -15.58
C PHE A 274 0.79 -1.03 -14.87
N ALA A 275 1.04 -1.86 -13.85
CA ALA A 275 2.30 -1.90 -13.13
C ALA A 275 3.51 -2.29 -14.02
N PHE A 276 3.28 -2.96 -15.16
CA PHE A 276 4.33 -3.26 -16.13
C PHE A 276 4.78 -2.04 -16.95
N ILE A 277 3.99 -0.96 -17.00
CA ILE A 277 4.35 0.21 -17.81
C ILE A 277 5.57 0.95 -17.25
N PRO A 278 5.64 1.29 -15.94
CA PRO A 278 6.86 1.89 -15.37
C PRO A 278 8.11 1.02 -15.56
N MET A 279 8.00 -0.30 -15.43
CA MET A 279 9.10 -1.24 -15.68
C MET A 279 9.56 -1.19 -17.15
N PHE A 280 8.61 -1.24 -18.08
CA PHE A 280 8.90 -1.09 -19.51
C PHE A 280 9.62 0.23 -19.82
N LEU A 281 9.13 1.34 -19.26
CA LEU A 281 9.73 2.67 -19.46
C LEU A 281 11.16 2.75 -18.92
N THR A 282 11.39 2.21 -17.71
CA THR A 282 12.70 2.26 -17.05
C THR A 282 13.72 1.39 -17.78
N PHE A 283 13.31 0.24 -18.30
CA PHE A 283 14.19 -0.57 -19.15
C PHE A 283 14.39 0.03 -20.55
N ALA A 284 13.38 0.67 -21.13
CA ALA A 284 13.55 1.41 -22.38
C ALA A 284 14.59 2.54 -22.24
N ALA A 285 14.70 3.16 -21.07
CA ALA A 285 15.74 4.15 -20.78
C ALA A 285 17.15 3.61 -21.07
N THR A 286 17.45 2.37 -20.65
CA THR A 286 18.78 1.76 -20.83
C THR A 286 19.09 1.44 -22.29
N LEU A 287 18.10 1.49 -23.19
CA LEU A 287 18.29 1.32 -24.63
C LEU A 287 18.44 2.67 -25.35
N ILE A 288 17.84 3.73 -24.81
CA ILE A 288 17.86 5.08 -25.39
C ILE A 288 19.21 5.76 -25.14
N ASP A 289 19.68 5.72 -23.88
CA ASP A 289 21.00 6.24 -23.50
C ASP A 289 21.68 5.29 -22.50
N PRO A 290 22.35 4.24 -23.01
CA PRO A 290 22.92 3.19 -22.16
C PRO A 290 23.96 3.71 -21.16
N GLN A 291 24.75 4.72 -21.54
CA GLN A 291 25.81 5.25 -20.68
C GLN A 291 25.19 6.04 -19.52
N PHE A 292 24.34 7.03 -19.83
CA PHE A 292 23.74 7.87 -18.81
C PHE A 292 22.87 7.07 -17.84
N PHE A 293 21.99 6.20 -18.37
CA PHE A 293 21.09 5.43 -17.52
C PHE A 293 21.78 4.26 -16.82
N GLY A 294 22.86 3.70 -17.38
CA GLY A 294 23.69 2.72 -16.70
C GLY A 294 24.32 3.29 -15.43
N GLU A 295 24.98 4.45 -15.53
CA GLU A 295 25.55 5.16 -14.37
C GLU A 295 24.47 5.56 -13.36
N LEU A 296 23.31 6.01 -13.83
CA LEU A 296 22.21 6.41 -12.96
C LEU A 296 21.60 5.22 -12.19
N ILE A 297 21.52 4.03 -12.79
CA ILE A 297 21.04 2.81 -12.11
C ILE A 297 21.94 2.42 -10.94
N GLU A 298 23.25 2.54 -11.10
CA GLU A 298 24.22 2.24 -10.04
C GLU A 298 24.18 3.27 -8.90
N ARG A 299 23.94 4.54 -9.23
CA ARG A 299 23.92 5.63 -8.26
C ARG A 299 22.59 5.78 -7.54
N ASP A 300 21.48 5.78 -8.27
CA ASP A 300 20.12 5.99 -7.76
C ASP A 300 19.08 5.54 -8.79
N SER A 301 18.79 4.23 -8.80
CA SER A 301 17.84 3.60 -9.73
C SER A 301 16.42 4.19 -9.66
N GLN A 302 16.00 4.77 -8.53
CA GLN A 302 14.67 5.39 -8.36
C GLN A 302 14.52 6.69 -9.17
N ARG A 303 15.64 7.31 -9.58
CA ARG A 303 15.65 8.51 -10.41
C ARG A 303 15.60 8.22 -11.91
N VAL A 304 15.75 6.97 -12.34
CA VAL A 304 15.82 6.61 -13.77
C VAL A 304 14.57 7.04 -14.52
N LEU A 305 13.38 6.64 -14.04
CA LEU A 305 12.12 6.99 -14.72
C LEU A 305 11.86 8.50 -14.73
N PRO A 306 11.94 9.24 -13.60
CA PRO A 306 11.82 10.70 -13.63
C PRO A 306 12.81 11.39 -14.58
N SER A 307 14.06 10.94 -14.62
CA SER A 307 15.11 11.52 -15.48
C SER A 307 14.86 11.21 -16.95
N LEU A 308 14.37 10.02 -17.28
CA LEU A 308 13.92 9.68 -18.62
C LEU A 308 12.86 10.65 -19.13
N ILE A 309 11.85 10.93 -18.30
CA ILE A 309 10.77 11.83 -18.69
C ILE A 309 11.28 13.26 -18.89
N LEU A 310 12.13 13.76 -17.98
CA LEU A 310 12.69 15.11 -18.12
C LEU A 310 13.57 15.27 -19.37
N ASN A 311 14.39 14.28 -19.68
CA ASN A 311 15.42 14.41 -20.71
C ASN A 311 14.89 14.05 -22.11
N HIS A 312 13.91 13.15 -22.22
CA HIS A 312 13.50 12.55 -23.49
C HIS A 312 12.04 12.78 -23.88
N THR A 313 11.29 13.60 -23.15
CA THR A 313 9.89 13.90 -23.51
C THR A 313 9.60 15.39 -23.64
N PRO A 314 8.65 15.80 -24.49
CA PRO A 314 8.23 17.20 -24.58
C PRO A 314 7.61 17.71 -23.28
N LEU A 315 7.69 19.02 -23.04
CA LEU A 315 7.17 19.67 -21.83
C LEU A 315 5.72 19.27 -21.49
N ILE A 316 4.85 19.13 -22.49
CA ILE A 316 3.45 18.74 -22.27
C ILE A 316 3.38 17.34 -21.62
N VAL A 317 4.17 16.39 -22.10
CA VAL A 317 4.23 15.03 -21.57
C VAL A 317 4.82 15.02 -20.16
N GLN A 318 5.86 15.83 -19.92
CA GLN A 318 6.43 16.01 -18.58
C GLN A 318 5.38 16.52 -17.58
N ILE A 319 4.58 17.52 -17.96
CA ILE A 319 3.52 18.08 -17.11
C ILE A 319 2.49 16.99 -16.76
N PHE A 320 2.02 16.24 -17.75
CA PHE A 320 1.06 15.16 -17.52
C PHE A 320 1.64 14.07 -16.62
N PHE A 321 2.88 13.61 -16.89
CA PHE A 321 3.52 12.58 -16.09
C PHE A 321 3.72 13.01 -14.63
N PHE A 322 4.40 14.14 -14.41
CA PHE A 322 4.75 14.57 -13.06
C PHE A 322 3.53 15.03 -12.27
N GLY A 323 2.55 15.68 -12.91
CA GLY A 323 1.27 15.98 -12.30
C GLY A 323 0.55 14.70 -11.86
N ALA A 324 0.39 13.74 -12.77
CA ALA A 324 -0.28 12.47 -12.47
C ALA A 324 0.45 11.64 -11.41
N LEU A 325 1.78 11.57 -11.48
CA LEU A 325 2.63 10.84 -10.53
C LEU A 325 2.50 11.43 -9.12
N LEU A 326 2.67 12.75 -8.98
CA LEU A 326 2.47 13.40 -7.68
C LEU A 326 1.05 13.20 -7.16
N SER A 327 0.06 13.25 -8.05
CA SER A 327 -1.32 12.96 -7.66
C SER A 327 -1.50 11.56 -7.10
N ALA A 328 -0.97 10.55 -7.80
CA ALA A 328 -1.10 9.16 -7.43
C ALA A 328 -0.41 8.90 -6.08
N ILE A 329 0.82 9.42 -5.90
CA ILE A 329 1.54 9.34 -4.62
C ILE A 329 0.74 10.01 -3.50
N MET A 330 0.14 11.18 -3.76
CA MET A 330 -0.67 11.88 -2.77
C MET A 330 -1.96 11.11 -2.42
N SER A 331 -2.63 10.51 -3.40
CA SER A 331 -3.78 9.63 -3.16
C SER A 331 -3.39 8.47 -2.25
N THR A 332 -2.35 7.70 -2.59
CA THR A 332 -1.85 6.60 -1.76
C THR A 332 -1.49 7.08 -0.36
N ALA A 333 -0.77 8.22 -0.22
CA ALA A 333 -0.41 8.78 1.08
C ALA A 333 -1.65 9.17 1.91
N SER A 334 -2.64 9.82 1.30
CA SER A 334 -3.89 10.20 2.01
C SER A 334 -4.69 8.97 2.47
N ALA A 335 -4.76 7.96 1.61
CA ALA A 335 -5.42 6.70 1.84
C ALA A 335 -4.81 5.94 3.03
N THR A 336 -3.48 5.91 3.10
CA THR A 336 -2.68 5.17 4.08
C THR A 336 -2.44 5.96 5.37
N LEU A 337 -2.60 7.29 5.38
CA LEU A 337 -2.67 8.11 6.60
C LEU A 337 -4.02 7.99 7.31
N LEU A 338 -5.11 7.90 6.54
CA LEU A 338 -6.46 7.83 7.08
C LEU A 338 -6.67 6.53 7.87
N ALA A 339 -6.23 5.40 7.34
CA ALA A 339 -6.39 4.07 7.91
C ALA A 339 -5.91 3.94 9.39
N PRO A 340 -4.64 4.23 9.74
CA PRO A 340 -4.16 4.14 11.12
C PRO A 340 -4.83 5.17 12.04
N SER A 341 -5.19 6.34 11.51
CA SER A 341 -5.88 7.37 12.29
C SER A 341 -7.27 6.93 12.75
N VAL A 342 -8.00 6.27 11.86
CA VAL A 342 -9.31 5.67 12.17
C VAL A 342 -9.15 4.54 13.17
N MET A 343 -8.21 3.62 12.94
CA MET A 343 -7.96 2.48 13.82
C MET A 343 -7.57 2.93 15.23
N PHE A 344 -6.65 3.88 15.37
CA PHE A 344 -6.26 4.40 16.67
C PHE A 344 -7.46 5.03 17.38
N THR A 345 -8.26 5.82 16.67
CA THR A 345 -9.39 6.51 17.30
C THR A 345 -10.47 5.53 17.76
N GLU A 346 -10.94 4.67 16.86
CA GLU A 346 -12.06 3.74 17.12
C GLU A 346 -11.63 2.59 18.05
N ASN A 347 -10.51 1.94 17.73
CA ASN A 347 -10.10 0.72 18.42
C ASN A 347 -9.25 0.98 19.64
N ILE A 348 -8.62 2.14 19.83
CA ILE A 348 -7.79 2.39 21.01
C ILE A 348 -8.39 3.52 21.84
N LEU A 349 -8.35 4.74 21.33
CA LEU A 349 -8.57 5.94 22.11
C LEU A 349 -9.99 6.06 22.68
N LYS A 350 -11.02 5.74 21.88
CA LYS A 350 -12.43 5.78 22.31
C LYS A 350 -12.67 4.98 23.58
N HIS A 351 -12.03 3.82 23.70
CA HIS A 351 -12.19 2.93 24.85
C HIS A 351 -11.36 3.33 26.07
N PHE A 352 -10.19 3.93 25.88
CA PHE A 352 -9.30 4.28 27.01
C PHE A 352 -9.59 5.65 27.61
N ALA A 353 -10.00 6.64 26.81
CA ALA A 353 -9.96 8.04 27.24
C ALA A 353 -11.31 8.76 27.27
N PHE A 354 -12.35 8.29 26.55
CA PHE A 354 -13.55 9.13 26.36
C PHE A 354 -14.92 8.43 26.37
N GLY A 355 -15.00 7.09 26.38
CA GLY A 355 -16.30 6.41 26.32
C GLY A 355 -17.07 6.75 25.04
N ASP A 356 -18.37 7.06 25.14
CA ASP A 356 -19.20 7.46 24.00
C ASP A 356 -18.85 8.88 23.53
N MET A 357 -18.09 8.98 22.44
CA MET A 357 -17.81 10.24 21.75
C MET A 357 -18.96 10.63 20.81
N SER A 358 -19.34 11.90 20.80
CA SER A 358 -20.16 12.46 19.72
C SER A 358 -19.41 12.46 18.38
N ASP A 359 -20.12 12.46 17.24
CA ASP A 359 -19.50 12.53 15.90
C ASP A 359 -18.54 13.72 15.75
N LYS A 360 -18.89 14.86 16.33
CA LYS A 360 -18.04 16.07 16.28
C LYS A 360 -16.73 15.88 17.04
N GLN A 361 -16.77 15.23 18.21
CA GLN A 361 -15.56 14.88 18.96
C GLN A 361 -14.74 13.86 18.19
N MET A 362 -15.40 12.82 17.68
CA MET A 362 -14.76 11.75 16.91
C MET A 362 -13.99 12.27 15.71
N LEU A 363 -14.61 13.14 14.90
CA LEU A 363 -13.98 13.76 13.74
C LEU A 363 -12.79 14.65 14.12
N ARG A 364 -12.90 15.43 15.19
CA ARG A 364 -11.76 16.25 15.68
C ARG A 364 -10.61 15.37 16.12
N THR A 365 -10.90 14.30 16.86
CA THR A 365 -9.90 13.37 17.36
C THR A 365 -9.19 12.66 16.22
N MET A 366 -9.92 12.12 15.24
CA MET A 366 -9.34 11.50 14.03
C MET A 366 -8.42 12.47 13.29
N ARG A 367 -8.80 13.75 13.16
CA ARG A 367 -7.98 14.78 12.52
C ARG A 367 -6.69 15.08 13.29
N ILE A 368 -6.76 15.17 14.61
CA ILE A 368 -5.57 15.38 15.45
C ILE A 368 -4.60 14.20 15.31
N ILE A 369 -5.12 12.97 15.39
CA ILE A 369 -4.30 11.76 15.25
C ILE A 369 -3.68 11.68 13.85
N LEU A 370 -4.45 12.01 12.81
CA LEU A 370 -3.96 12.04 11.43
C LEU A 370 -2.79 13.03 11.28
N LEU A 371 -2.92 14.23 11.87
CA LEU A 371 -1.83 15.20 11.89
C LEU A 371 -0.61 14.66 12.65
N THR A 372 -0.77 14.08 13.84
CA THR A 372 0.36 13.55 14.62
C THR A 372 1.02 12.35 13.93
N PHE A 373 0.24 11.48 13.31
CA PHE A 373 0.76 10.35 12.54
C PHE A 373 1.52 10.82 11.30
N GLY A 374 1.01 11.85 10.61
CA GLY A 374 1.73 12.50 9.51
C GLY A 374 3.09 13.08 9.92
N VAL A 375 3.19 13.66 11.12
CA VAL A 375 4.47 14.13 11.69
C VAL A 375 5.42 12.96 11.99
N LEU A 376 4.91 11.88 12.58
CA LEU A 376 5.71 10.67 12.84
C LEU A 376 6.22 10.02 11.56
N VAL A 377 5.38 9.94 10.52
CA VAL A 377 5.77 9.45 9.20
C VAL A 377 6.83 10.33 8.58
N LEU A 378 6.69 11.66 8.63
CA LEU A 378 7.71 12.58 8.12
C LEU A 378 9.04 12.38 8.86
N TRP A 379 9.01 12.26 10.19
CA TRP A 379 10.21 11.98 10.97
C TRP A 379 10.86 10.65 10.54
N PHE A 380 10.08 9.58 10.38
CA PHE A 380 10.59 8.29 9.92
C PHE A 380 11.17 8.38 8.50
N ALA A 381 10.49 9.05 7.58
CA ALA A 381 10.94 9.27 6.20
C ALA A 381 12.26 10.04 6.12
N LEU A 382 12.44 11.08 6.95
CA LEU A 382 13.66 11.89 6.98
C LEU A 382 14.88 11.12 7.53
N ASN A 383 14.65 10.04 8.27
CA ASN A 383 15.70 9.23 8.90
C ASN A 383 15.83 7.83 8.27
N SER A 384 15.10 7.54 7.19
CA SER A 384 15.15 6.26 6.50
C SER A 384 16.17 6.28 5.36
N GLU A 385 17.02 5.26 5.29
CA GLU A 385 17.95 5.03 4.18
C GLU A 385 17.49 3.91 3.24
N SER A 386 16.37 3.25 3.56
CA SER A 386 15.81 2.17 2.72
C SER A 386 15.22 2.69 1.42
N SER A 387 15.26 1.87 0.35
CA SER A 387 14.56 2.17 -0.90
C SER A 387 13.05 2.17 -0.70
N ILE A 388 12.32 2.87 -1.57
CA ILE A 388 10.85 2.94 -1.56
C ILE A 388 10.25 1.52 -1.54
N PHE A 389 10.74 0.62 -2.39
CA PHE A 389 10.26 -0.77 -2.47
C PHE A 389 10.45 -1.53 -1.15
N HIS A 390 11.64 -1.49 -0.56
CA HIS A 390 11.90 -2.19 0.71
C HIS A 390 11.16 -1.59 1.90
N MET A 391 10.94 -0.26 1.92
CA MET A 391 10.13 0.38 2.96
C MET A 391 8.70 -0.20 2.98
N VAL A 392 8.12 -0.45 1.81
CA VAL A 392 6.79 -1.04 1.70
C VAL A 392 6.79 -2.54 1.96
N GLU A 393 7.72 -3.29 1.38
CA GLU A 393 7.83 -4.73 1.62
C GLU A 393 8.00 -5.05 3.12
N ASN A 394 8.85 -4.30 3.83
CA ASN A 394 9.08 -4.49 5.26
C ASN A 394 7.85 -4.16 6.11
N ALA A 395 7.03 -3.20 5.70
CA ALA A 395 5.79 -2.89 6.39
C ALA A 395 4.86 -4.11 6.45
N TYR A 396 4.72 -4.85 5.35
CA TYR A 396 3.80 -5.98 5.26
C TYR A 396 4.29 -7.26 5.93
N LYS A 397 5.58 -7.37 6.26
CA LYS A 397 6.09 -8.47 7.09
C LYS A 397 5.35 -8.54 8.44
N VAL A 398 5.13 -7.40 9.09
CA VAL A 398 4.46 -7.31 10.40
C VAL A 398 3.05 -7.89 10.34
N THR A 399 2.27 -7.50 9.33
CA THR A 399 0.88 -7.95 9.19
C THR A 399 0.77 -9.36 8.63
N LEU A 400 1.75 -9.83 7.85
CA LEU A 400 1.83 -11.23 7.45
C LEU A 400 1.93 -12.15 8.66
N VAL A 401 2.90 -11.89 9.55
CA VAL A 401 3.22 -12.81 10.66
C VAL A 401 2.24 -12.67 11.83
N GLY A 402 1.69 -11.47 12.03
CA GLY A 402 0.76 -11.19 13.14
C GLY A 402 -0.71 -11.28 12.76
N ALA A 403 -1.12 -10.69 11.63
CA ALA A 403 -2.53 -10.38 11.34
C ALA A 403 -3.22 -11.41 10.46
N PHE A 404 -2.51 -11.88 9.43
CA PHE A 404 -3.13 -12.66 8.37
C PHE A 404 -3.72 -13.98 8.88
N VAL A 405 -2.99 -14.72 9.72
CA VAL A 405 -3.44 -16.02 10.23
C VAL A 405 -4.68 -15.88 11.12
N PRO A 406 -4.73 -15.00 12.14
CA PRO A 406 -5.96 -14.75 12.89
C PRO A 406 -7.13 -14.29 12.02
N LEU A 407 -6.91 -13.46 10.99
CA LEU A 407 -7.97 -13.05 10.08
C LEU A 407 -8.54 -14.24 9.29
N ALA A 408 -7.67 -14.98 8.59
CA ALA A 408 -8.07 -16.07 7.71
C ALA A 408 -8.73 -17.22 8.50
N PHE A 409 -8.11 -17.65 9.60
CA PHE A 409 -8.66 -18.72 10.43
C PHE A 409 -9.91 -18.27 11.18
N GLY A 410 -9.99 -17.01 11.61
CA GLY A 410 -11.18 -16.48 12.24
C GLY A 410 -12.40 -16.53 11.33
N LEU A 411 -12.23 -16.24 10.03
CA LEU A 411 -13.30 -16.25 9.03
C LEU A 411 -13.70 -17.65 8.57
N TYR A 412 -12.73 -18.54 8.36
CA TYR A 412 -12.98 -19.83 7.71
C TYR A 412 -12.92 -21.05 8.64
N TRP A 413 -12.28 -20.94 9.80
CA TRP A 413 -12.11 -22.05 10.73
C TRP A 413 -12.93 -21.86 12.00
N ARG A 414 -14.00 -22.66 12.12
CA ARG A 414 -14.91 -22.63 13.28
C ARG A 414 -14.22 -22.90 14.62
N ARG A 415 -13.09 -23.60 14.63
CA ARG A 415 -12.35 -23.92 15.86
C ARG A 415 -11.41 -22.80 16.32
N ALA A 416 -11.15 -21.78 15.50
CA ALA A 416 -10.27 -20.68 15.90
C ALA A 416 -10.82 -19.99 17.16
N ASN A 417 -9.98 -19.75 18.16
CA ASN A 417 -10.39 -19.13 19.41
C ASN A 417 -9.37 -18.10 19.90
N ASN A 418 -9.66 -17.44 21.02
CA ASN A 418 -8.82 -16.39 21.60
C ASN A 418 -7.39 -16.86 21.89
N GLN A 419 -7.26 -18.07 22.43
CA GLN A 419 -5.97 -18.65 22.77
C GLN A 419 -5.14 -18.94 21.52
N GLY A 420 -5.76 -19.52 20.48
CA GLY A 420 -5.16 -19.72 19.17
C GLY A 420 -4.68 -18.41 18.54
N ALA A 421 -5.51 -17.36 18.56
CA ALA A 421 -5.13 -16.05 18.04
C ALA A 421 -3.95 -15.43 18.79
N ILE A 422 -3.97 -15.44 20.13
CA ILE A 422 -2.86 -14.88 20.93
C ILE A 422 -1.56 -15.66 20.68
N LEU A 423 -1.60 -17.00 20.68
CA LEU A 423 -0.40 -17.80 20.41
C LEU A 423 0.11 -17.63 18.98
N SER A 424 -0.79 -17.52 18.00
CA SER A 424 -0.46 -17.19 16.60
C SER A 424 0.32 -15.88 16.51
N ILE A 425 -0.18 -14.83 17.16
CA ILE A 425 0.47 -13.51 17.16
C ILE A 425 1.82 -13.55 17.86
N LEU A 426 1.90 -14.13 19.06
CA LEU A 426 3.14 -14.17 19.85
C LEU A 426 4.23 -15.01 19.17
N LEU A 427 3.90 -16.19 18.66
CA LEU A 427 4.86 -17.05 17.98
C LEU A 427 5.25 -16.50 16.61
N GLY A 428 4.32 -15.86 15.90
CA GLY A 428 4.60 -15.26 14.60
C GLY A 428 5.50 -14.03 14.71
N LEU A 429 5.10 -13.03 15.50
CA LEU A 429 5.91 -11.82 15.72
C LEU A 429 7.22 -12.14 16.46
N GLY A 430 7.17 -13.02 17.47
CA GLY A 430 8.34 -13.39 18.25
C GLY A 430 9.41 -14.08 17.42
N SER A 431 9.03 -15.09 16.62
CA SER A 431 10.01 -15.79 15.78
C SER A 431 10.53 -14.91 14.63
N TRP A 432 9.67 -14.10 14.01
CA TRP A 432 10.08 -13.13 13.01
C TRP A 432 11.10 -12.12 13.57
N LEU A 433 10.78 -11.43 14.67
CA LEU A 433 11.67 -10.45 15.28
C LEU A 433 13.00 -11.06 15.73
N LEU A 434 12.97 -12.25 16.36
CA LEU A 434 14.18 -12.95 16.77
C LEU A 434 15.08 -13.28 15.57
N MET A 435 14.50 -13.77 14.47
CA MET A 435 15.27 -14.07 13.27
C MET A 435 15.77 -12.81 12.56
N GLU A 436 14.98 -11.74 12.51
CA GLU A 436 15.42 -10.46 11.92
C GLU A 436 16.62 -9.87 12.69
N LEU A 437 16.66 -10.05 14.02
CA LEU A 437 17.74 -9.56 14.87
C LEU A 437 18.99 -10.46 14.88
N LEU A 438 18.81 -11.78 14.84
CA LEU A 438 19.91 -12.75 15.04
C LEU A 438 20.43 -13.33 13.73
N THR A 439 19.55 -13.58 12.76
CA THR A 439 19.87 -14.33 11.54
C THR A 439 19.09 -13.80 10.31
N PRO A 440 19.21 -12.50 9.95
CA PRO A 440 18.42 -11.92 8.87
C PRO A 440 18.75 -12.48 7.47
N GLN A 441 19.96 -13.02 7.28
CA GLN A 441 20.49 -13.45 5.98
C GLN A 441 20.38 -14.97 5.72
N THR A 442 19.44 -15.65 6.37
CA THR A 442 19.23 -17.10 6.16
C THR A 442 18.37 -17.37 4.93
N TYR A 443 18.56 -18.54 4.31
CA TYR A 443 17.73 -18.97 3.18
C TYR A 443 16.25 -19.16 3.56
N TRP A 444 15.94 -19.31 4.86
CA TRP A 444 14.59 -19.13 5.40
C TRP A 444 14.38 -17.67 5.75
N PRO A 445 13.57 -16.91 5.00
CA PRO A 445 13.26 -15.53 5.35
C PRO A 445 12.56 -15.47 6.70
N PRO A 446 12.95 -14.54 7.59
CA PRO A 446 12.34 -14.38 8.92
C PRO A 446 10.81 -14.33 8.88
N GLN A 447 10.24 -13.62 7.92
CA GLN A 447 8.79 -13.46 7.79
C GLN A 447 8.06 -14.74 7.37
N LEU A 448 8.71 -15.63 6.61
CA LEU A 448 8.11 -16.91 6.26
C LEU A 448 8.09 -17.86 7.46
N VAL A 449 9.16 -17.87 8.25
CA VAL A 449 9.19 -18.59 9.53
C VAL A 449 8.15 -18.03 10.49
N GLY A 450 8.06 -16.70 10.60
CA GLY A 450 7.00 -16.01 11.35
C GLY A 450 5.61 -16.46 10.94
N LEU A 451 5.31 -16.52 9.64
CA LEU A 451 4.03 -17.00 9.14
C LEU A 451 3.77 -18.46 9.55
N LEU A 452 4.74 -19.36 9.37
CA LEU A 452 4.61 -20.77 9.74
C LEU A 452 4.39 -20.95 11.25
N MET A 453 5.13 -20.20 12.07
CA MET A 453 4.98 -20.20 13.52
C MET A 453 3.64 -19.61 13.96
N SER A 454 3.13 -18.62 13.23
CA SER A 454 1.80 -18.06 13.44
C SER A 454 0.70 -19.11 13.17
N VAL A 455 0.81 -19.85 12.06
CA VAL A 455 -0.09 -20.98 11.75
C VAL A 455 0.01 -22.06 12.83
N ALA A 456 1.22 -22.45 13.24
CA ALA A 456 1.42 -23.42 14.30
C ALA A 456 0.78 -22.95 15.63
N GLY A 457 0.96 -21.68 16.00
CA GLY A 457 0.33 -21.09 17.18
C GLY A 457 -1.20 -21.11 17.13
N MET A 458 -1.79 -20.80 15.97
CA MET A 458 -3.23 -20.87 15.77
C MET A 458 -3.75 -22.29 15.96
N LEU A 459 -3.09 -23.29 15.34
CA LEU A 459 -3.48 -24.69 15.41
C LEU A 459 -3.34 -25.27 16.81
N LEU A 460 -2.19 -25.04 17.46
CA LEU A 460 -1.91 -25.52 18.82
C LEU A 460 -2.83 -24.86 19.83
N GLY A 461 -2.95 -23.53 19.81
CA GLY A 461 -3.76 -22.78 20.77
C GLY A 461 -5.25 -23.04 20.67
N SER A 462 -5.75 -23.32 19.46
CA SER A 462 -7.16 -23.66 19.25
C SER A 462 -7.49 -25.12 19.56
N SER A 463 -6.48 -25.99 19.65
CA SER A 463 -6.66 -27.43 19.95
C SER A 463 -6.47 -27.77 21.42
N LEU A 464 -5.76 -26.92 22.17
CA LEU A 464 -5.56 -27.08 23.61
C LEU A 464 -6.82 -26.68 24.40
N PRO A 465 -7.04 -27.24 25.61
CA PRO A 465 -8.10 -26.80 26.50
C PRO A 465 -7.99 -25.29 26.75
N GLU A 466 -9.10 -24.57 26.56
CA GLU A 466 -9.11 -23.11 26.79
C GLU A 466 -8.74 -22.82 28.23
N PHE A 467 -7.66 -22.05 28.42
CA PHE A 467 -7.25 -21.59 29.75
C PHE A 467 -8.33 -20.70 30.42
N ASN A 468 -9.24 -20.11 29.63
CA ASN A 468 -10.30 -19.24 30.13
C ASN A 468 -11.63 -19.50 29.40
N LYS A 469 -12.54 -20.28 30.02
CA LYS A 469 -13.82 -20.74 29.42
C LYS A 469 -14.87 -19.64 29.21
N SER A 470 -14.63 -18.41 29.67
CA SER A 470 -15.63 -17.34 29.74
C SER A 470 -15.84 -16.58 28.42
N ALA A 471 -15.12 -16.89 27.35
CA ALA A 471 -15.06 -16.04 26.15
C ALA A 471 -15.63 -16.69 24.86
N ARG A 472 -16.51 -17.68 24.96
CA ARG A 472 -17.36 -18.08 23.82
C ARG A 472 -18.49 -17.07 23.67
N HIS A 473 -18.23 -15.94 23.00
CA HIS A 473 -19.31 -15.18 22.40
C HIS A 473 -19.73 -15.84 21.08
N ALA A 474 -21.05 -15.96 20.93
CA ALA A 474 -21.72 -16.75 19.94
C ALA A 474 -21.37 -16.34 18.50
N ASN A 475 -21.41 -17.34 17.61
CA ASN A 475 -21.26 -17.22 16.17
C ASN A 475 -21.89 -15.94 15.60
N VAL A 476 -21.08 -15.11 14.94
CA VAL A 476 -21.51 -14.13 13.92
C VAL A 476 -21.21 -14.71 12.56
#